data_AF-A0A7C6LZF1-F1
#
_entry.id   AF-A0A7C6LZF1-F1
#
_cell.length_a   1.000
_cell.length_b   1.000
_cell.length_c   1.000
_cell.angle_alpha   90.00
_cell.angle_beta   90.00
_cell.angle_gamma   90.00
#
_symmetry.space_group_name_H-M   'P 1'
#
loop_
_entity.id
_entity.type
_entity.pdbx_description
1 polymer ?
#
loop_
_entity_poly.entity_id
_entity_poly.type
_entity_poly.pdbx_seq_one_letter_code
_entity_poly.pdbx_strand_id
1 'polypeptide(L)'
;GVEQYFERLFPELDSLKGRAIGYILSKDYWGQGLMPEAVKEVIKYLFEEVKLDFIMIICYQDNPQSRRVIEKNGLSLYKEIELPSASGKLKESYAFILRKENYK
;
A
#
# COMPACT_ATOMS: atom_id res chain seq x y z
N GLY A 1 7.63 5.22 2.57
CA GLY A 1 8.11 5.83 1.32
C GLY A 1 7.71 4.94 0.17
N VAL A 2 8.52 4.88 -0.90
CA VAL A 2 8.44 3.81 -1.90
C VAL A 2 9.56 2.81 -1.63
N GLU A 3 9.21 1.55 -1.45
CA GLU A 3 10.08 0.51 -0.89
C GLU A 3 9.93 -0.79 -1.69
N GLN A 4 10.87 -1.73 -1.53
CA GLN A 4 10.64 -3.10 -2.00
C GLN A 4 9.47 -3.70 -1.23
N TYR A 5 8.63 -4.46 -1.92
CA TYR A 5 7.58 -5.21 -1.24
C TYR A 5 8.17 -6.46 -0.60
N PHE A 6 7.41 -7.12 0.29
CA PHE A 6 7.87 -8.34 0.96
C PHE A 6 7.80 -9.53 0.00
N GLU A 7 8.74 -9.62 -0.95
CA GLU A 7 8.80 -10.64 -2.01
C GLU A 7 8.55 -12.08 -1.49
N ARG A 8 9.19 -12.43 -0.36
CA ARG A 8 9.04 -13.76 0.27
C ARG A 8 7.60 -14.13 0.66
N LEU A 9 6.72 -13.15 0.89
CA LEU A 9 5.32 -13.37 1.26
C LEU A 9 4.40 -13.50 0.04
N PHE A 10 4.89 -13.13 -1.14
CA PHE A 10 4.16 -13.04 -2.39
C PHE A 10 4.98 -13.58 -3.59
N PRO A 11 5.48 -14.84 -3.52
CA PRO A 11 6.29 -15.43 -4.59
C PRO A 11 5.55 -15.49 -5.94
N GLU A 12 4.22 -15.49 -5.92
CA GLU A 12 3.37 -15.42 -7.10
C GLU A 12 3.51 -14.12 -7.91
N LEU A 13 4.16 -13.10 -7.35
CA LEU A 13 4.41 -11.80 -8.00
C LEU A 13 5.86 -11.64 -8.46
N ASP A 14 6.75 -12.62 -8.24
CA ASP A 14 8.20 -12.49 -8.49
C ASP A 14 8.55 -12.21 -9.96
N SER A 15 7.68 -12.60 -10.90
CA SER A 15 7.86 -12.32 -12.33
C SER A 15 7.42 -10.91 -12.74
N LEU A 16 6.85 -10.13 -11.83
CA LEU A 16 6.29 -8.80 -12.07
C LEU A 16 7.12 -7.71 -11.38
N LYS A 17 7.17 -6.53 -12.00
CA LYS A 17 7.88 -5.37 -11.46
C LYS A 17 6.97 -4.60 -10.50
N GLY A 18 7.14 -4.81 -9.20
CA GLY A 18 6.34 -4.14 -8.16
C GLY A 18 7.13 -3.36 -7.11
N ARG A 19 6.42 -2.49 -6.39
CA ARG A 19 6.90 -1.76 -5.19
C ARG A 19 5.81 -1.65 -4.14
N ALA A 20 6.21 -1.50 -2.88
CA ALA A 20 5.33 -1.13 -1.79
C ALA A 20 5.38 0.38 -1.53
N ILE A 21 4.25 0.95 -1.11
CA ILE A 21 4.17 2.32 -0.61
C ILE A 21 3.79 2.29 0.87
N GLY A 22 4.46 3.11 1.66
CA GLY A 22 4.10 3.41 3.05
C GLY A 22 4.06 4.92 3.29
N TYR A 23 3.14 5.37 4.14
CA TYR A 23 2.95 6.79 4.46
C TYR A 23 2.59 7.02 5.93
N ILE A 24 2.85 8.24 6.39
CA ILE A 24 2.44 8.75 7.69
C ILE A 24 2.03 10.21 7.53
N LEU A 25 1.04 10.64 8.31
CA LEU A 25 0.59 12.04 8.37
C LEU A 25 0.40 12.41 9.83
N SER A 26 0.80 13.63 10.21
CA SER A 26 0.48 14.15 11.55
C SER A 26 -1.03 14.18 11.77
N LYS A 27 -1.45 13.90 13.01
CA LYS A 27 -2.87 13.84 13.41
C LYS A 27 -3.61 15.14 13.13
N ASP A 28 -2.91 16.27 13.22
CA ASP A 28 -3.47 17.61 12.99
C ASP A 28 -4.02 17.79 11.56
N TYR A 29 -3.57 16.94 10.63
CA TYR A 29 -3.94 17.00 9.21
C TYR A 29 -4.84 15.84 8.77
N TRP A 30 -5.29 15.00 9.69
CA TRP A 30 -6.20 13.90 9.38
C TRP A 30 -7.59 14.42 8.98
N GLY A 31 -8.29 13.66 8.14
CA GLY A 31 -9.66 13.98 7.70
C GLY A 31 -9.76 15.06 6.62
N GLN A 32 -8.66 15.70 6.23
CA GLN A 32 -8.65 16.81 5.25
C GLN A 32 -8.52 16.35 3.78
N GLY A 33 -8.38 15.05 3.52
CA GLY A 33 -8.22 14.53 2.15
C GLY A 33 -6.80 14.55 1.59
N LEU A 34 -5.83 15.12 2.32
CA LEU A 34 -4.44 15.27 1.89
C LEU A 34 -3.73 13.93 1.60
N MET A 35 -3.89 12.94 2.48
CA MET A 35 -3.20 11.65 2.27
C MET A 35 -3.74 10.88 1.06
N PRO A 36 -5.07 10.78 0.82
CA PRO A 36 -5.59 10.26 -0.43
C PRO A 36 -5.03 10.96 -1.68
N GLU A 37 -4.93 12.28 -1.67
CA GLU A 37 -4.34 13.05 -2.78
C GLU A 37 -2.87 12.70 -3.01
N ALA A 38 -2.06 12.68 -1.94
CA ALA A 38 -0.64 12.34 -2.01
C ALA A 38 -0.43 10.91 -2.52
N VAL A 39 -1.19 9.94 -2.01
CA VAL A 39 -1.11 8.54 -2.44
C VAL A 39 -1.48 8.40 -3.91
N LYS A 40 -2.50 9.13 -4.38
CA LYS A 40 -2.93 9.12 -5.78
C LYS A 40 -1.80 9.58 -6.71
N GLU A 41 -1.12 10.67 -6.37
CA GLU A 41 -0.03 11.20 -7.21
C GLU A 41 1.19 10.27 -7.22
N VAL A 42 1.52 9.64 -6.09
CA VAL A 42 2.59 8.63 -6.05
C VAL A 42 2.23 7.42 -6.90
N ILE A 43 0.99 6.92 -6.83
CA ILE A 43 0.51 5.81 -7.68
C ILE A 43 0.65 6.17 -9.16
N LYS A 44 0.21 7.38 -9.53
CA LYS A 44 0.34 7.89 -10.90
C LYS A 44 1.79 7.89 -11.35
N TYR A 45 2.70 8.49 -10.59
CA TYR A 45 4.13 8.50 -10.92
C TYR A 45 4.69 7.07 -11.10
N LEU A 46 4.37 6.15 -10.19
CA LEU A 46 4.87 4.78 -10.25
C LEU A 46 4.36 4.00 -11.47
N PHE A 47 3.15 4.27 -11.92
CA PHE A 47 2.57 3.61 -13.08
C PHE A 47 2.84 4.31 -14.42
N GLU A 48 2.95 5.63 -14.43
CA GLU A 48 3.13 6.43 -15.64
C GLU A 48 4.60 6.65 -15.96
N GLU A 49 5.45 6.89 -14.97
CA GLU A 49 6.87 7.17 -15.19
C GLU A 49 7.74 5.94 -14.93
N VAL A 50 7.56 5.27 -13.78
CA VAL A 50 8.38 4.11 -13.38
C VAL A 50 7.97 2.82 -14.11
N LYS A 51 6.75 2.79 -14.67
CA LYS A 51 6.16 1.67 -15.41
C LYS A 51 6.17 0.37 -14.58
N LEU A 52 5.63 0.42 -13.36
CA LEU A 52 5.41 -0.79 -12.55
C LEU A 52 4.20 -1.59 -13.04
N ASP A 53 4.24 -2.90 -12.81
CA ASP A 53 3.12 -3.81 -13.09
C ASP A 53 2.09 -3.79 -11.94
N PHE A 54 2.56 -3.55 -10.71
CA PHE A 54 1.70 -3.45 -9.54
C PHE A 54 2.31 -2.59 -8.42
N ILE A 55 1.44 -2.17 -7.52
CA ILE A 55 1.77 -1.42 -6.30
C ILE A 55 1.09 -2.11 -5.12
N MET A 56 1.82 -2.24 -4.00
CA MET A 56 1.27 -2.76 -2.75
C MET A 56 1.26 -1.72 -1.64
N ILE A 57 0.29 -1.85 -0.74
CA ILE A 57 0.27 -1.13 0.53
C ILE A 57 -0.14 -2.10 1.62
N ILE A 58 0.56 -2.08 2.75
CA ILE A 58 0.22 -2.89 3.91
C ILE A 58 -0.16 -1.97 5.06
N CYS A 59 -1.24 -2.32 5.76
CA CYS A 59 -1.62 -1.65 7.00
C CYS A 59 -2.08 -2.67 8.05
N TYR A 60 -1.87 -2.36 9.32
CA TYR A 60 -2.45 -3.15 10.40
C TYR A 60 -3.97 -3.14 10.34
N GLN A 61 -4.60 -4.27 10.70
CA GLN A 61 -6.07 -4.39 10.65
C GLN A 61 -6.78 -3.38 11.56
N ASP A 62 -6.13 -3.01 12.68
CA ASP A 62 -6.62 -2.01 13.64
C ASP A 62 -6.40 -0.55 13.19
N ASN A 63 -5.99 -0.31 11.94
CA ASN A 63 -5.82 1.02 11.36
C ASN A 63 -6.89 1.33 10.28
N PRO A 64 -8.15 1.60 10.67
CA PRO A 64 -9.24 1.87 9.72
C PRO A 64 -9.05 3.19 8.96
N GLN A 65 -8.20 4.10 9.43
CA GLN A 65 -7.90 5.34 8.72
C GLN A 65 -7.04 5.08 7.49
N SER A 66 -5.96 4.30 7.64
CA SER A 66 -5.12 3.91 6.51
C SER A 66 -5.91 3.09 5.49
N ARG A 67 -6.71 2.12 5.95
CA ARG A 67 -7.58 1.32 5.08
C ARG A 67 -8.47 2.18 4.17
N ARG A 68 -9.12 3.21 4.72
CA ARG A 68 -9.97 4.13 3.94
C ARG A 68 -9.19 4.92 2.88
N VAL A 69 -7.94 5.29 3.15
CA VAL A 69 -7.07 5.95 2.15
C VAL A 69 -6.74 5.00 1.01
N ILE A 70 -6.40 3.75 1.34
CA ILE A 70 -6.03 2.70 0.39
C ILE A 70 -7.20 2.39 -0.55
N GLU A 71 -8.38 2.13 0.01
CA GLU A 71 -9.59 1.81 -0.75
C GLU A 71 -10.02 2.97 -1.68
N LYS A 72 -9.91 4.23 -1.22
CA LYS A 72 -10.17 5.42 -2.05
C LYS A 72 -9.24 5.56 -3.25
N ASN A 73 -8.05 4.96 -3.18
CA ASN A 73 -7.06 4.96 -4.26
C ASN A 73 -7.17 3.71 -5.16
N GLY A 74 -8.23 2.91 -5.01
CA GLY A 74 -8.54 1.81 -5.91
C GLY A 74 -7.73 0.53 -5.66
N LEU A 75 -6.93 0.47 -4.59
CA LEU A 75 -6.31 -0.80 -4.20
C LEU A 75 -7.35 -1.72 -3.56
N SER A 76 -7.26 -3.01 -3.88
CA SER A 76 -8.12 -4.06 -3.34
C SER A 76 -7.36 -4.93 -2.35
N LEU A 77 -8.07 -5.48 -1.35
CA LEU A 77 -7.50 -6.46 -0.43
C LEU A 77 -6.98 -7.65 -1.23
N TYR A 78 -5.71 -8.01 -1.00
CA TYR A 78 -5.05 -9.13 -1.64
C TYR A 78 -4.91 -10.31 -0.69
N LYS A 79 -4.43 -10.04 0.53
CA LYS A 79 -4.12 -11.08 1.53
C LYS A 79 -4.16 -10.52 2.95
N GLU A 80 -4.54 -11.37 3.89
CA GLU A 80 -4.31 -11.13 5.32
C GLU A 80 -3.00 -11.81 5.73
N ILE A 81 -2.14 -11.08 6.42
CA ILE A 81 -0.80 -11.53 6.82
C ILE A 81 -0.50 -11.10 8.25
N GLU A 82 0.49 -11.73 8.88
CA GLU A 82 1.04 -11.28 10.15
C GLU A 82 2.42 -10.67 9.92
N LEU A 83 2.64 -9.46 10.45
CA LEU A 83 3.93 -8.79 10.38
C LEU A 83 4.43 -8.42 11.77
N PRO A 84 5.75 -8.46 12.02
CA PRO A 84 6.31 -7.94 13.25
C PRO A 84 6.06 -6.43 13.33
N SER A 85 5.51 -5.99 14.46
CA SER A 85 5.41 -4.59 14.82
C SER A 85 6.76 -4.03 15.28
N ALA A 86 6.85 -2.71 15.44
CA ALA A 86 8.02 -2.05 16.04
C ALA A 86 8.37 -2.59 17.44
N SER A 87 7.41 -3.20 18.14
CA SER A 87 7.63 -3.85 19.44
C SER A 87 8.12 -5.31 19.35
N GLY A 88 8.28 -5.85 18.13
CA GLY A 88 8.63 -7.25 17.87
C GLY A 88 7.45 -8.23 17.95
N LYS A 89 6.29 -7.81 18.45
CA LYS A 89 5.07 -8.63 18.46
C LYS A 89 4.49 -8.75 17.05
N LEU A 90 4.06 -9.95 16.67
CA LEU A 90 3.30 -10.18 15.45
C LEU A 90 1.94 -9.47 15.53
N LYS A 91 1.54 -8.88 14.41
CA LYS A 91 0.30 -8.13 14.30
C LYS A 91 -0.37 -8.40 12.97
N GLU A 92 -1.66 -8.71 13.05
CA GLU A 92 -2.52 -8.90 11.89
C GLU A 92 -2.52 -7.65 11.02
N SER A 93 -2.32 -7.86 9.73
CA SER A 93 -2.19 -6.83 8.71
C SER A 93 -2.93 -7.23 7.45
N TYR A 94 -3.40 -6.22 6.73
CA TYR A 94 -3.94 -6.37 5.39
C TYR A 94 -2.89 -5.95 4.36
N ALA A 95 -2.63 -6.82 3.39
CA ALA A 95 -1.90 -6.48 2.18
C ALA A 95 -2.89 -6.15 1.07
N PHE A 96 -2.80 -4.94 0.54
CA PHE A 96 -3.58 -4.46 -0.59
C PHE A 96 -2.71 -4.39 -1.84
N ILE A 97 -3.33 -4.58 -3.01
CA ILE A 97 -2.67 -4.49 -4.30
C ILE A 97 -3.49 -3.66 -5.28
N LEU A 98 -2.81 -2.90 -6.14
CA LEU A 98 -3.35 -2.34 -7.37
C LEU A 98 -2.44 -2.77 -8.52
N ARG A 99 -3.03 -3.41 -9.53
CA ARG A 99 -2.34 -3.80 -10.76
C ARG A 99 -2.51 -2.73 -11.81
N LYS A 100 -1.51 -2.57 -12.69
CA LYS A 100 -1.55 -1.60 -13.78
C LYS A 100 -2.76 -1.78 -14.70
N GLU A 101 -3.21 -3.02 -14.92
CA GLU A 101 -4.41 -3.33 -15.70
C GLU A 101 -5.72 -2.79 -15.09
N ASN A 102 -5.73 -2.58 -13.77
CA ASN A 102 -6.87 -2.04 -13.03
C ASN A 102 -6.70 -0.55 -12.69
N TYR A 103 -5.56 0.04 -13.06
CA TYR A 103 -5.29 1.46 -12.91
C TYR A 103 -6.00 2.25 -14.03
N LYS A 104 -6.88 3.18 -13.63
CA LYS A 104 -7.63 4.06 -14.53
C LYS A 104 -7.07 5.47 -14.53
#